data_AF-A0A6I3KMB3-F1
#
_entry.id   AF-A0A6I3KMB3-F1
#
_cell.length_a   1.000
_cell.length_b   1.000
_cell.length_c   1.000
_cell.angle_alpha   90.00
_cell.angle_beta   90.00
_cell.angle_gamma   90.00
#
_symmetry.space_group_name_H-M   'P 1'
#
loop_
_entity.id
_entity.type
_entity.pdbx_description
1 polymer ?
#
loop_
_entity_poly.entity_id
_entity_poly.type
_entity_poly.pdbx_seq_one_letter_code
_entity_poly.pdbx_strand_id
1 'polypeptide(L)'
;MKVIRIILYIFGGLFLALVGLFAYFAIFVDPYTMSSAPPSIAQTMSVGGKTVHMITKGPASYSATNEGNDILINGKKLDLSGGDEFTVEINADGTTHLRPGKP
;
A
#
# COMPACT_ATOMS: atom_id res chain seq x y z
N MET A 1 0.42 44.09 44.17
CA MET A 1 0.30 44.39 42.72
C MET A 1 1.46 43.86 41.87
N LYS A 2 2.72 43.82 42.34
CA LYS A 2 3.88 43.34 41.54
C LYS A 2 3.82 41.85 41.19
N VAL A 3 3.39 41.00 42.14
CA VAL A 3 3.31 39.53 41.98
C VAL A 3 2.31 39.11 40.88
N ILE A 4 1.15 39.77 40.82
CA ILE A 4 0.11 39.49 39.80
C ILE A 4 0.63 39.78 38.38
N ARG A 5 1.45 40.83 38.21
CA ARG A 5 2.04 41.16 36.91
C ARG A 5 3.04 40.10 36.47
N ILE A 6 3.87 39.60 37.38
CA ILE A 6 4.86 38.53 37.10
C ILE A 6 4.16 37.25 36.66
N ILE A 7 3.08 36.87 37.35
CA ILE A 7 2.27 35.71 36.99
C ILE A 7 1.69 35.87 35.57
N LEU A 8 1.11 37.03 35.25
CA LEU A 8 0.57 37.30 33.92
C LEU A 8 1.63 37.20 32.81
N TYR A 9 2.87 37.66 33.05
CA TYR A 9 3.95 37.53 32.07
C TYR A 9 4.38 36.09 31.83
N ILE A 10 4.43 35.27 32.89
CA ILE A 10 4.81 33.86 32.79
C ILE A 10 3.75 33.08 32.01
N PHE A 11 2.47 33.25 32.35
CA PHE A 11 1.37 32.57 31.65
C PHE A 11 1.21 33.08 30.21
N GLY A 12 1.34 34.38 29.97
CA GLY A 12 1.28 34.95 28.63
C GLY A 12 2.43 34.49 27.73
N GLY A 13 3.65 34.45 28.27
CA GLY A 13 4.82 33.96 27.53
C GLY A 13 4.72 32.47 27.20
N LEU A 14 4.31 31.64 28.16
CA LEU A 14 4.10 30.21 27.93
C LEU A 14 3.00 29.95 26.89
N PHE A 15 1.91 30.72 26.93
CA PHE A 15 0.82 30.61 25.96
C PHE A 15 1.30 30.92 24.53
N LEU A 16 2.05 32.01 24.34
CA LEU A 16 2.60 32.37 23.03
C LEU A 16 3.57 31.31 22.50
N ALA A 17 4.42 30.73 23.36
CA ALA A 17 5.32 29.66 22.98
C ALA A 17 4.57 28.39 22.52
N LEU A 18 3.50 28.01 23.23
CA LEU A 18 2.68 26.85 22.86
C LEU A 18 1.92 27.07 21.55
N VAL A 19 1.38 28.28 21.33
CA VAL A 19 0.73 28.64 20.05
C VAL A 19 1.74 28.58 18.90
N GLY A 20 2.95 29.11 19.09
CA GLY A 20 4.02 29.03 18.09
C GLY A 20 4.45 27.60 17.78
N LEU A 21 4.57 26.75 18.80
CA LEU A 21 4.91 25.34 18.63
C LEU A 21 3.80 24.58 17.89
N PHE A 22 2.54 24.80 18.25
CA PHE A 22 1.40 24.20 17.55
C PHE A 22 1.34 24.64 16.08
N ALA A 23 1.52 25.93 15.79
CA ALA A 23 1.59 26.44 14.43
C ALA A 23 2.77 25.85 13.65
N TYR A 24 3.92 25.66 14.31
CA TYR A 24 5.08 25.01 13.69
C TYR A 24 4.76 23.57 13.28
N PHE A 25 4.15 22.77 14.16
CA PHE A 25 3.73 21.42 13.82
C PHE A 25 2.65 21.42 12.72
N ALA A 26 1.69 22.34 12.74
CA ALA A 26 0.65 22.41 11.73
C ALA A 26 1.15 22.83 10.34
N ILE A 27 2.20 23.68 10.26
CA ILE A 27 2.71 24.22 8.99
C ILE A 27 3.87 23.38 8.44
N PHE A 28 4.73 22.84 9.31
CA PHE A 28 5.99 22.23 8.88
C PHE A 28 6.07 20.72 9.13
N VAL A 29 5.17 20.16 9.94
CA VAL A 29 5.05 18.71 10.11
C VAL A 29 3.84 18.26 9.33
N ASP A 30 4.06 17.99 8.04
CA ASP A 30 3.06 17.41 7.16
C ASP A 30 2.62 16.05 7.73
N PRO A 31 1.37 15.91 8.22
CA PRO A 31 0.89 14.63 8.77
C PRO A 31 0.60 13.59 7.67
N TYR A 32 0.88 13.93 6.40
CA TYR A 32 0.41 13.20 5.22
C TYR A 32 1.51 12.50 4.42
N THR A 33 2.65 12.15 5.02
CA THR A 33 3.43 11.03 4.48
C THR A 33 2.79 9.69 4.89
N MET A 34 1.47 9.59 4.75
CA MET A 34 0.83 8.29 4.61
C MET A 34 1.36 7.72 3.31
N SER A 35 2.28 6.77 3.43
CA SER A 35 2.76 5.93 2.33
C SER A 35 1.54 5.48 1.54
N SER A 36 1.31 6.10 0.39
CA SER A 36 0.31 5.69 -0.59
C SER A 36 0.84 4.47 -1.33
N ALA A 37 1.27 3.45 -0.57
CA ALA A 37 1.47 2.13 -1.13
C ALA A 37 0.17 1.79 -1.87
N PRO A 38 0.22 1.62 -3.20
CA PRO A 38 -0.98 1.38 -3.98
C PRO A 38 -1.69 0.16 -3.38
N PRO A 39 -3.03 0.16 -3.26
CA PRO A 39 -3.73 -1.00 -2.75
C PRO A 39 -3.32 -2.21 -3.59
N SER A 40 -2.89 -3.29 -2.92
CA SER A 40 -2.57 -4.55 -3.58
C SER A 40 -3.58 -5.61 -3.21
N ILE A 41 -4.07 -6.32 -4.24
CA ILE A 41 -4.99 -7.45 -4.07
C ILE A 41 -4.17 -8.71 -4.27
N ALA A 42 -4.15 -9.57 -3.25
CA ALA A 42 -3.59 -10.90 -3.31
C ALA A 42 -4.72 -11.93 -3.49
N GLN A 43 -4.66 -12.73 -4.56
CA GLN A 43 -5.60 -13.82 -4.82
C GLN A 43 -4.83 -15.10 -5.11
N THR A 44 -5.31 -16.24 -4.61
CA THR A 44 -4.73 -17.55 -4.93
C THR A 44 -5.72 -18.37 -5.74
N MET A 45 -5.22 -19.02 -6.79
CA MET A 45 -5.97 -19.96 -7.62
C MET A 45 -5.21 -21.28 -7.71
N SER A 46 -5.94 -22.41 -7.72
CA SER A 46 -5.33 -23.73 -7.89
C SER A 46 -5.99 -24.50 -9.03
N VAL A 47 -5.17 -25.07 -9.91
CA VAL A 47 -5.58 -25.80 -11.12
C VAL A 47 -4.59 -26.93 -11.39
N GLY A 48 -5.09 -28.15 -11.60
CA GLY A 48 -4.24 -29.30 -11.93
C GLY A 48 -3.14 -29.60 -10.89
N GLY A 49 -3.38 -29.28 -9.62
CA GLY A 49 -2.40 -29.43 -8.53
C GLY A 49 -1.36 -28.31 -8.42
N LYS A 50 -1.46 -27.27 -9.26
CA LYS A 50 -0.60 -26.09 -9.23
C LYS A 50 -1.27 -24.95 -8.50
N THR A 51 -0.49 -24.10 -7.85
CA THR A 51 -0.96 -22.93 -7.10
C THR A 51 -0.42 -21.64 -7.74
N VAL A 52 -1.29 -20.65 -7.92
CA VAL A 52 -0.94 -19.36 -8.53
C VAL A 52 -1.36 -18.24 -7.60
N HIS A 53 -0.39 -17.44 -7.19
CA HIS A 53 -0.54 -16.24 -6.36
C HIS A 53 -0.56 -15.01 -7.26
N MET A 54 -1.69 -14.33 -7.34
CA MET A 54 -1.89 -13.12 -8.13
C MET A 54 -1.76 -11.92 -7.21
N ILE A 55 -0.83 -11.03 -7.53
CA ILE A 55 -0.58 -9.80 -6.78
C ILE A 55 -0.77 -8.63 -7.73
N THR A 56 -1.78 -7.81 -7.46
CA THR A 56 -2.02 -6.58 -8.22
C THR A 56 -1.38 -5.41 -7.52
N LYS A 57 -0.68 -4.54 -8.24
CA LYS A 57 -0.13 -3.29 -7.72
C LYS A 57 -0.94 -2.10 -8.25
N GLY A 58 -1.71 -1.46 -7.37
CA GLY A 58 -2.45 -0.25 -7.70
C GLY A 58 -3.80 -0.51 -8.37
N PRO A 59 -4.38 0.48 -9.10
CA PRO A 59 -5.74 0.39 -9.64
C PRO A 59 -5.85 -0.54 -10.85
N ALA A 60 -4.84 -1.36 -11.14
CA ALA A 60 -4.86 -2.27 -12.27
C ALA A 60 -6.01 -3.28 -12.11
N SER A 61 -6.79 -3.44 -13.16
CA SER A 61 -7.83 -4.47 -13.23
C SER A 61 -7.31 -5.68 -13.99
N TYR A 62 -7.65 -6.86 -13.51
CA TYR A 62 -7.42 -8.12 -14.21
C TYR A 62 -8.63 -9.03 -14.07
N SER A 63 -8.81 -9.92 -15.04
CA SER A 63 -9.74 -11.04 -14.94
C SER A 63 -8.95 -12.33 -14.91
N ALA A 64 -9.07 -13.10 -13.84
CA ALA A 64 -8.49 -14.43 -13.75
C ALA A 64 -9.60 -15.48 -13.78
N THR A 65 -9.52 -16.44 -14.69
CA THR A 65 -10.47 -17.55 -14.80
C THR A 65 -9.73 -18.88 -14.81
N ASN A 66 -10.38 -19.91 -14.26
CA ASN A 66 -9.93 -21.29 -14.36
C ASN A 66 -10.80 -21.97 -15.41
N GLU A 67 -10.18 -22.44 -16.49
CA GLU A 67 -10.85 -23.20 -17.55
C GLU A 67 -10.21 -24.58 -17.65
N GLY A 68 -10.80 -25.55 -16.96
CA GLY A 68 -10.33 -26.93 -16.93
C GLY A 68 -9.01 -27.07 -16.19
N ASN A 69 -7.93 -27.32 -16.94
CA ASN A 69 -6.56 -27.46 -16.41
C ASN A 69 -5.71 -26.22 -16.67
N ASP A 70 -6.31 -25.14 -17.16
CA ASP A 70 -5.62 -23.91 -17.52
C ASP A 70 -6.10 -22.72 -16.67
N ILE A 71 -5.16 -21.85 -16.31
CA ILE A 71 -5.45 -20.55 -15.71
C ILE A 71 -5.31 -19.50 -16.81
N LEU A 72 -6.34 -18.68 -16.98
CA LEU A 72 -6.34 -17.57 -17.93
C LEU A 72 -6.27 -16.25 -17.18
N ILE A 73 -5.36 -15.37 -17.60
CA ILE A 73 -5.25 -13.99 -17.14
C ILE A 73 -5.61 -13.08 -18.30
N ASN A 74 -6.65 -12.27 -18.16
CA ASN A 74 -7.20 -11.42 -19.22
C ASN A 74 -7.49 -12.21 -20.53
N GLY A 75 -8.01 -13.43 -20.38
CA GLY A 75 -8.31 -14.33 -21.50
C GLY A 75 -7.09 -15.00 -22.15
N LYS A 76 -5.87 -14.79 -21.64
CA LYS A 76 -4.65 -15.44 -22.12
C LYS A 76 -4.22 -16.56 -21.19
N LYS A 77 -3.89 -17.72 -21.76
CA LYS A 77 -3.39 -18.87 -20.99
C LYS A 77 -2.07 -18.52 -20.32
N LEU A 78 -2.01 -18.80 -19.02
CA LEU A 78 -0.80 -18.73 -18.22
C LEU A 78 0.06 -19.97 -18.47
N ASP A 79 1.32 -19.77 -18.82
CA ASP A 79 2.27 -20.87 -18.92
C ASP A 79 2.69 -21.31 -17.50
N LEU A 80 2.21 -22.49 -17.11
CA LEU A 80 2.51 -23.13 -15.83
C LEU A 80 3.59 -24.22 -15.96
N SER A 81 4.34 -24.24 -17.07
CA SER A 81 5.47 -25.15 -17.23
C SER A 81 6.63 -24.69 -16.34
N GLY A 82 7.23 -25.61 -15.59
CA GLY A 82 8.45 -25.34 -14.80
C GLY A 82 8.31 -25.14 -13.29
N GLY A 83 7.12 -25.33 -12.70
CA GLY A 83 6.94 -25.26 -11.24
C GLY A 83 5.54 -25.66 -10.78
N ASP A 84 5.35 -25.81 -9.47
CA ASP A 84 4.05 -26.07 -8.84
C ASP A 84 3.44 -24.82 -8.21
N GLU A 85 4.24 -23.79 -8.00
CA GLU A 85 3.82 -22.50 -7.46
C GLU A 85 4.31 -21.35 -8.34
N PHE A 86 3.44 -20.37 -8.61
CA PHE A 86 3.76 -19.19 -9.43
C PHE A 86 3.25 -17.92 -8.76
N THR A 87 4.04 -16.86 -8.81
CA THR A 87 3.57 -15.50 -8.51
C THR A 87 3.39 -14.71 -9.81
N VAL A 88 2.17 -14.24 -10.02
CA VAL A 88 1.77 -13.36 -11.11
C VAL A 88 1.67 -11.95 -10.54
N GLU A 89 2.59 -11.08 -10.93
CA GLU A 89 2.56 -9.68 -10.54
C GLU A 89 1.93 -8.84 -11.67
N ILE A 90 0.89 -8.09 -11.33
CA ILE A 90 0.15 -7.23 -12.26
C ILE A 90 0.44 -5.79 -11.88
N ASN A 91 1.19 -5.10 -12.72
CA ASN A 91 1.59 -3.72 -12.48
C ASN A 91 0.43 -2.75 -12.72
N ALA A 92 0.60 -1.52 -12.23
CA ALA A 92 -0.39 -0.44 -12.38
C ALA A 92 -0.69 -0.10 -13.86
N ASP A 93 0.24 -0.37 -14.78
CA ASP A 93 0.09 -0.17 -16.23
C ASP A 93 -0.58 -1.36 -16.95
N GLY A 94 -0.98 -2.39 -16.20
CA GLY A 94 -1.59 -3.60 -16.74
C GLY A 94 -0.60 -4.63 -17.30
N THR A 95 0.71 -4.38 -17.21
CA THR A 95 1.71 -5.39 -17.57
C THR A 95 1.73 -6.52 -16.54
N THR A 96 2.03 -7.73 -17.00
CA THR A 96 2.05 -8.93 -16.15
C THR A 96 3.44 -9.54 -16.16
N HIS A 97 3.99 -9.82 -14.97
CA HIS A 97 5.24 -10.53 -14.78
C HIS A 97 5.01 -11.84 -14.05
N LEU A 98 5.65 -12.89 -14.56
CA LEU A 98 5.64 -14.21 -13.95
C LEU A 98 6.95 -14.43 -13.22
N ARG A 99 6.85 -14.81 -11.96
CA ARG A 99 7.99 -15.25 -11.18
C ARG A 99 7.68 -16.66 -10.63
N PRO A 100 8.64 -17.59 -10.69
CA PRO A 100 8.50 -18.85 -9.97
C PRO A 100 8.18 -18.56 -8.50
N GLY A 101 7.10 -19.15 -7.98
CA GLY A 101 6.83 -19.18 -6.55
C GLY A 101 7.95 -19.95 -5.89
N LYS A 102 8.55 -19.38 -4.84
CA LYS A 102 9.51 -20.14 -4.05
C LYS A 102 8.69 -21.12 -3.20
N PRO A 103 9.06 -22.42 -3.15
CA PRO A 103 8.43 -23.36 -2.24
C PRO A 103 8.53 -22.92 -0.77
#